data_AF-X1PZ83-F1
#
_entry.id   AF-X1PZ83-F1
#
_cell.length_a   1.000
_cell.length_b   1.000
_cell.length_c   1.000
_cell.angle_alpha   90.00
_cell.angle_beta   90.00
_cell.angle_gamma   90.00
#
_symmetry.space_group_name_H-M   'P 1'
#
loop_
_entity.id
_entity.type
_entity.pdbx_description
1 polymer ?
#
loop_
_entity_poly.entity_id
_entity_poly.type
_entity_poly.pdbx_seq_one_letter_code
_entity_poly.pdbx_strand_id
1 'polypeptide(L)'
;MGAPILDCEQIPVDLEDPVKQCVNESIIALDKIYKFTAVSMGNPHAIIFTSETLSDDELNRYGASIESNKLFPKKTNVEFVKVISKEEAILRVFINIS
;
A
#
# COMPACT_ATOMS: atom_id res chain seq x y z
N MET A 1 -5.52 13.06 -15.15
CA MET A 1 -5.10 12.50 -13.84
C MET A 1 -4.98 13.66 -12.87
N GLY A 2 -5.64 13.61 -11.71
CA GLY A 2 -5.55 14.64 -10.67
C GLY A 2 -4.29 14.51 -9.82
N ALA A 3 -4.00 15.48 -8.95
CA ALA A 3 -2.88 15.42 -8.02
C ALA A 3 -3.12 14.38 -6.91
N PRO A 4 -2.07 13.69 -6.41
CA PRO A 4 -2.18 12.78 -5.28
C PRO A 4 -2.62 13.52 -4.00
N ILE A 5 -3.62 12.95 -3.33
CA ILE A 5 -4.09 13.37 -2.01
C ILE A 5 -3.38 12.52 -0.97
N LEU A 6 -2.65 13.17 -0.06
CA LEU A 6 -1.90 12.52 1.03
C LEU A 6 -2.61 12.63 2.39
N ASP A 7 -3.73 13.35 2.44
CA ASP A 7 -4.51 13.58 3.65
C ASP A 7 -5.33 12.34 3.98
N CYS A 8 -4.97 11.64 5.06
CA CYS A 8 -5.60 10.38 5.45
C CYS A 8 -7.10 10.50 5.72
N GLU A 9 -7.62 11.66 6.12
CA GLU A 9 -9.06 11.85 6.30
C GLU A 9 -9.83 11.77 4.98
N GLN A 10 -9.13 12.00 3.86
CA GLN A 10 -9.67 11.91 2.49
C GLN A 10 -9.35 10.56 1.83
N ILE A 11 -8.64 9.68 2.53
CA ILE A 11 -8.37 8.29 2.14
C ILE A 11 -9.23 7.41 3.04
N PRO A 12 -9.98 6.42 2.54
CA PRO A 12 -10.72 5.50 3.40
C PRO A 12 -9.75 4.53 4.11
N VAL A 13 -8.93 5.04 5.04
CA VAL A 13 -8.02 4.28 5.91
C VAL A 13 -8.46 4.48 7.36
N ASP A 14 -8.63 3.37 8.08
CA ASP A 14 -9.05 3.38 9.48
C ASP A 14 -7.83 3.22 10.38
N LEU A 15 -7.21 4.33 10.81
CA LEU A 15 -6.09 4.34 11.75
C LEU A 15 -6.59 4.72 13.16
N GLU A 16 -6.13 3.97 14.17
CA GLU A 16 -6.55 4.16 15.58
C GLU A 16 -6.14 5.54 16.14
N ASP A 17 -5.09 6.16 15.61
CA ASP A 17 -4.69 7.54 15.90
C ASP A 17 -4.86 8.41 14.63
N PRO A 18 -5.50 9.58 14.70
CA PRO A 18 -5.67 10.46 13.54
C PRO A 18 -4.32 11.06 13.14
N VAL A 19 -3.64 10.38 12.21
CA VAL A 19 -2.40 10.85 11.59
C VAL A 19 -2.76 11.73 10.40
N LYS A 20 -2.21 12.95 10.34
CA LYS A 20 -2.40 13.85 9.18
C LYS A 20 -1.88 13.26 7.86
N GLN A 21 -0.91 12.35 7.94
CA GLN A 21 -0.27 11.69 6.80
C GLN A 21 0.07 10.25 7.20
N CYS A 22 -0.29 9.30 6.35
CA CYS A 22 -0.15 7.87 6.61
C CYS A 22 1.17 7.44 5.98
N VAL A 23 2.30 7.71 6.65
CA VAL A 23 3.65 7.48 6.11
C VAL A 23 4.41 6.54 7.04
N ASN A 24 4.95 5.44 6.50
CA ASN A 24 5.67 4.40 7.26
C ASN A 24 4.85 3.77 8.40
N GLU A 25 3.53 3.69 8.21
CA GLU A 25 2.62 2.99 9.11
C GLU A 25 2.84 1.48 9.02
N SER A 26 2.52 0.77 10.11
CA SER A 26 2.74 -0.69 10.16
C SER A 26 1.48 -1.43 9.77
N ILE A 27 1.62 -2.47 8.95
CA ILE A 27 0.55 -3.41 8.64
C ILE A 27 1.06 -4.84 8.79
N ILE A 28 0.29 -5.67 9.49
CA ILE A 28 0.55 -7.10 9.60
C ILE A 28 -0.10 -7.76 8.38
N ALA A 29 0.71 -8.44 7.57
CA ALA A 29 0.28 -9.24 6.43
C ALA A 29 0.73 -10.68 6.66
N LEU A 30 -0.19 -11.51 7.19
CA LEU A 30 0.06 -12.89 7.58
C LEU A 30 1.21 -13.01 8.60
N ASP A 31 2.36 -13.48 8.15
CA ASP A 31 3.58 -13.75 8.92
C ASP A 31 4.62 -12.63 8.84
N LYS A 32 4.32 -11.53 8.15
CA LYS A 32 5.23 -10.38 8.00
C LYS A 32 4.59 -9.07 8.47
N ILE A 33 5.44 -8.17 8.94
CA ILE A 33 5.08 -6.77 9.19
C ILE A 33 5.69 -5.94 8.07
N TYR A 34 4.85 -5.18 7.38
CA TYR A 34 5.27 -4.23 6.37
C TYR A 34 5.13 -2.80 6.88
N LYS A 35 5.97 -1.93 6.35
CA LYS A 35 5.79 -0.48 6.44
C LYS A 35 5.13 0.01 5.16
N PHE A 36 4.04 0.75 5.28
CA PHE A 36 3.31 1.28 4.14
C PHE A 36 3.11 2.78 4.26
N THR A 37 2.94 3.41 3.11
CA THR A 37 2.47 4.78 2.97
C THR A 37 1.15 4.77 2.21
N ALA A 38 0.09 5.35 2.78
CA ALA A 38 -1.20 5.46 2.11
C ALA A 38 -1.29 6.77 1.33
N VAL A 39 -1.73 6.67 0.07
CA VAL A 39 -2.04 7.81 -0.78
C VAL A 39 -3.38 7.59 -1.48
N SER A 40 -4.09 8.65 -1.86
CA SER A 40 -5.31 8.56 -2.66
C SER A 40 -5.15 9.29 -3.98
N MET A 41 -5.54 8.61 -5.07
CA MET A 41 -5.69 9.19 -6.40
C MET A 41 -7.17 9.21 -6.84
N GLY A 42 -8.11 9.05 -5.90
CA GLY A 42 -9.53 8.76 -6.13
C GLY A 42 -9.95 7.38 -5.59
N ASN A 43 -8.98 6.50 -5.36
CA ASN A 43 -9.06 5.25 -4.60
C ASN A 43 -7.78 5.13 -3.74
N PRO A 44 -7.82 4.36 -2.63
CA PRO A 44 -6.65 4.16 -1.78
C PRO A 44 -5.58 3.30 -2.46
N HIS A 45 -4.33 3.69 -2.21
CA HIS A 45 -3.11 3.00 -2.60
C HIS A 45 -2.24 2.79 -1.37
N ALA A 46 -1.73 1.58 -1.18
CA ALA A 46 -0.85 1.19 -0.10
C ALA A 46 0.54 0.89 -0.65
N ILE A 47 1.45 1.86 -0.52
CA ILE A 47 2.80 1.81 -1.08
C ILE A 47 3.76 1.23 -0.04
N ILE A 48 4.43 0.14 -0.40
CA ILE A 48 5.35 -0.60 0.46
C ILE A 48 6.72 -0.68 -0.21
N PHE A 49 7.74 -0.13 0.45
CA PHE A 49 9.12 -0.25 -0.04
C PHE A 49 9.75 -1.56 0.41
N THR A 50 10.36 -2.28 -0.52
CA THR A 50 11.01 -3.57 -0.26
C THR A 50 12.45 -3.57 -0.76
N SER A 51 13.31 -4.36 -0.10
CA SER A 51 14.69 -4.56 -0.55
C SER A 51 14.75 -5.44 -1.80
N GLU A 52 13.80 -6.35 -1.96
CA GLU A 52 13.73 -7.31 -3.06
C GLU A 52 12.42 -7.22 -3.83
N THR A 53 12.48 -7.63 -5.10
CA THR A 53 11.30 -7.73 -5.96
C THR A 53 10.54 -8.99 -5.55
N LEU A 54 9.26 -8.84 -5.22
CA LEU A 54 8.41 -9.97 -4.84
C LEU A 54 8.25 -10.94 -6.02
N SER A 55 8.16 -12.24 -5.73
CA SER A 55 7.66 -13.21 -6.72
C SER A 55 6.16 -13.01 -6.99
N ASP A 56 5.61 -13.66 -8.02
CA ASP A 56 4.16 -13.66 -8.25
C ASP A 56 3.38 -14.27 -7.07
N ASP A 57 3.91 -15.34 -6.48
CA ASP A 57 3.29 -15.98 -5.31
C ASP A 57 3.29 -15.08 -4.09
N GLU A 58 4.41 -14.39 -3.82
CA GLU A 58 4.49 -13.41 -2.74
C GLU A 58 3.57 -12.22 -2.97
N LEU A 59 3.52 -11.70 -4.20
CA LEU A 59 2.63 -10.59 -4.56
C LEU A 59 1.16 -10.97 -4.31
N ASN A 60 0.73 -12.14 -4.77
CA ASN A 60 -0.64 -12.60 -4.55
C ASN A 60 -0.93 -12.84 -3.06
N ARG A 61 -0.01 -13.50 -2.35
CA ARG A 61 -0.18 -13.85 -0.94
C ARG A 61 -0.27 -12.61 -0.05
N TYR A 62 0.72 -11.72 -0.11
CA TYR A 62 0.77 -10.53 0.75
C TYR A 62 -0.14 -9.41 0.23
N GLY A 63 -0.22 -9.23 -1.09
CA GLY A 63 -1.10 -8.25 -1.73
C GLY A 63 -2.57 -8.47 -1.37
N ALA A 64 -3.08 -9.70 -1.49
CA ALA A 64 -4.47 -10.00 -1.13
C ALA A 64 -4.76 -9.80 0.37
N SER A 65 -3.80 -10.15 1.25
CA SER A 65 -3.93 -9.95 2.69
C SER A 65 -3.97 -8.46 3.08
N ILE A 66 -3.29 -7.61 2.31
CA ILE A 66 -3.22 -6.16 2.57
C ILE A 66 -4.42 -5.45 1.93
N GLU A 67 -4.82 -5.83 0.72
CA GLU A 67 -5.98 -5.28 0.01
C GLU A 67 -7.26 -5.34 0.84
N SER A 68 -7.47 -6.46 1.53
CA SER A 68 -8.66 -6.73 2.34
C SER A 68 -8.47 -6.44 3.84
N ASN A 69 -7.34 -5.83 4.22
CA ASN A 69 -7.05 -5.54 5.62
C ASN A 69 -8.10 -4.59 6.21
N LYS A 70 -8.44 -4.77 7.50
CA LYS A 70 -9.39 -3.90 8.22
C LYS A 70 -9.03 -2.41 8.15
N LEU A 71 -7.74 -2.09 8.00
CA LEU A 71 -7.26 -0.72 7.81
C LEU A 71 -7.76 -0.09 6.51
N PHE A 72 -8.23 -0.87 5.53
CA PHE A 72 -8.74 -0.39 4.24
C PHE A 72 -10.19 -0.85 4.01
N PRO A 73 -11.20 -0.20 4.65
CA PRO A 73 -12.61 -0.62 4.54
C PRO A 73 -13.17 -0.67 3.11
N LYS A 74 -12.62 0.14 2.19
CA LYS A 74 -13.01 0.16 0.78
C LYS A 74 -12.07 -0.64 -0.13
N LYS A 75 -11.26 -1.52 0.48
CA LYS A 75 -10.11 -2.18 -0.14
C LYS A 75 -9.06 -1.19 -0.63
N THR A 76 -7.88 -1.66 -1.01
CA THR A 76 -6.81 -0.81 -1.53
C THR A 76 -6.06 -1.47 -2.67
N ASN A 77 -5.53 -0.66 -3.58
CA ASN A 77 -4.46 -1.13 -4.45
C ASN A 77 -3.19 -1.29 -3.58
N VAL A 78 -2.43 -2.35 -3.81
CA VAL A 78 -1.21 -2.63 -3.04
C VAL A 78 -0.02 -2.58 -3.97
N GLU A 79 0.92 -1.67 -3.69
CA GLU A 79 2.13 -1.48 -4.46
C GLU A 79 3.36 -1.90 -3.67
N PHE A 80 4.13 -2.86 -4.20
CA PHE A 80 5.46 -3.16 -3.69
C PHE A 80 6.52 -2.54 -4.60
N VAL A 81 7.38 -1.71 -4.02
CA VAL A 81 8.37 -0.90 -4.72
C VAL A 81 9.77 -1.30 -4.29
N LYS A 82 10.56 -1.82 -5.24
CA LYS A 82 12.01 -1.96 -5.08
C LYS A 82 12.70 -0.78 -5.77
N VAL A 83 13.32 0.09 -5.00
CA VAL A 83 14.11 1.21 -5.54
C VAL A 83 15.45 0.67 -6.05
N ILE A 84 15.75 0.88 -7.33
CA ILE A 84 17.03 0.48 -7.95
C ILE A 84 18.02 1.65 -7.91
N SER A 85 17.52 2.87 -8.19
CA SER A 85 18.29 4.11 -8.16
C SER A 85 17.37 5.31 -7.89
N LYS A 86 17.92 6.53 -7.94
CA LYS A 86 17.10 7.76 -7.82
C LYS A 86 16.15 7.96 -9.01
N GLU A 87 16.44 7.31 -10.14
CA GLU A 87 15.70 7.47 -11.40
C GLU A 87 14.94 6.20 -11.80
N GLU A 88 15.15 5.08 -11.09
CA GLU A 88 14.61 3.78 -11.46
C GLU A 88 14.09 3.00 -10.25
N ALA A 89 12.90 2.43 -10.40
CA ALA A 89 12.31 1.51 -9.44
C ALA A 89 11.51 0.41 -10.15
N ILE A 90 11.49 -0.78 -9.56
CA ILE A 90 10.62 -1.88 -9.96
C ILE A 90 9.35 -1.80 -9.12
N LEU A 91 8.22 -1.70 -9.80
CA LEU A 91 6.90 -1.68 -9.19
C LEU A 91 6.18 -3.00 -9.47
N ARG A 92 5.60 -3.60 -8.44
CA ARG A 92 4.68 -4.73 -8.56
C ARG A 92 3.38 -4.37 -7.86
N VAL A 93 2.27 -4.45 -8.61
CA VAL A 93 0.97 -3.99 -8.15
C VAL A 93 0.02 -5.18 -8.05
N PHE A 94 -0.64 -5.30 -6.90
CA PHE A 94 -1.79 -6.17 -6.73
C PHE A 94 -3.07 -5.33 -6.80
N ILE A 95 -3.91 -5.61 -7.79
CA ILE A 95 -5.23 -5.00 -7.97
C ILE A 95 -6.24 -6.13 -8.08
N ASN A 96 -7.28 -6.09 -7.26
CA ASN A 96 -8.40 -7.00 -7.37
C ASN A 96 -9.38 -6.47 -8.43
N ILE A 97 -9.32 -7.04 -9.63
CA ILE A 97 -10.26 -6.73 -10.72
C ILE A 97 -11.42 -7.71 -10.61
N SER A 98 -12.43 -7.35 -9.83
CA SER A 98 -13.71 -8.06 -9.75
C SER A 98 -14.65 -7.63 -10.87
#